data_AF-A0A5D3ANW3-F1
#
_entry.id   AF-A0A5D3ANW3-F1
#
_cell.length_a   1.000
_cell.length_b   1.000
_cell.length_c   1.000
_cell.angle_alpha   90.00
_cell.angle_beta   90.00
_cell.angle_gamma   90.00
#
_symmetry.space_group_name_H-M   'P 1'
#
loop_
_entity.id
_entity.type
_entity.pdbx_description
1 polymer ?
#
loop_
_entity_poly.entity_id
_entity_poly.type
_entity_poly.pdbx_seq_one_letter_code
_entity_poly.pdbx_strand_id
1 'polypeptide(L)'
;MSTTPVPSQSLLPLVIQADHLPAYHTPYPSRHPITKQRIVPFHISLQDFQNGLPPVGLITKPVLKALGYERALKFLTLSKEIKSCDIKKDGKRVECGACSECLQKQKQDKTQAAYKTSVLCVFFAEEINEKGKEARTEALADILNRWKAEGRFPETTKLWMDELFPIYACPKSTAFKATMSTARQPFGNVAFEMERAGVPLLGCQAFGVHMTAYEGEGEDMKIWIPRRSADRHRSPLKYDSSVAGGLPAKHTPLEGLLKECEEEAGWPEELIREYVKSAGVVSYYEIMDDGAILPNAEYTYDLPLPPRSSPTYIHPSPNDDEVDSFELLPVQQVILSLHKDEFKPSSAMVTIDFLVRHGFVTPDNEANYQEIC
;
A
#
# COMPACT_ATOMS: atom_id res chain seq x y z
N MET A 1 -34.37 -30.87 -18.29
CA MET A 1 -32.96 -31.25 -18.01
C MET A 1 -32.54 -30.42 -16.82
N SER A 2 -32.28 -31.06 -15.68
CA SER A 2 -31.87 -30.39 -14.45
C SER A 2 -30.43 -29.93 -14.60
N THR A 3 -30.21 -28.64 -14.85
CA THR A 3 -28.89 -28.02 -14.76
C THR A 3 -28.56 -27.91 -13.27
N THR A 4 -27.86 -28.90 -12.73
CA THR A 4 -27.13 -28.72 -11.47
C THR A 4 -26.24 -27.49 -11.63
N PRO A 5 -26.38 -26.45 -10.79
CA PRO A 5 -25.46 -25.31 -10.83
C PRO A 5 -24.06 -25.86 -10.61
N VAL A 6 -23.16 -25.60 -11.56
CA VAL A 6 -21.73 -25.72 -11.27
C VAL A 6 -21.49 -24.76 -10.12
N PRO A 7 -20.94 -25.19 -8.97
CA PRO A 7 -20.64 -24.25 -7.89
C PRO A 7 -19.74 -23.17 -8.47
N SER A 8 -20.20 -21.91 -8.48
CA SER A 8 -19.37 -20.80 -8.92
C SER A 8 -18.14 -20.78 -8.02
N GLN A 9 -16.97 -20.80 -8.64
CA GLN A 9 -15.74 -20.63 -7.90
C GLN A 9 -15.76 -19.21 -7.34
N SER A 10 -15.56 -19.05 -6.04
CA SER A 10 -15.55 -17.72 -5.43
C SER A 10 -14.34 -16.91 -5.88
N LEU A 11 -14.50 -15.59 -6.00
CA LEU A 11 -13.43 -14.62 -6.24
C LEU A 11 -12.64 -14.25 -4.96
N LEU A 12 -13.12 -14.63 -3.77
CA LEU A 12 -12.47 -14.33 -2.49
C LEU A 12 -10.98 -14.76 -2.41
N PRO A 13 -10.55 -15.91 -2.96
CA PRO A 13 -9.14 -16.28 -2.94
C PRO A 13 -8.23 -15.26 -3.62
N LEU A 14 -8.70 -14.57 -4.66
CA LEU A 14 -7.96 -13.50 -5.35
C LEU A 14 -7.82 -12.27 -4.45
N VAL A 15 -8.89 -11.95 -3.70
CA VAL A 15 -8.88 -10.86 -2.72
C VAL A 15 -7.88 -11.13 -1.61
N ILE A 16 -7.89 -12.34 -1.03
CA ILE A 16 -6.96 -12.75 0.01
C ILE A 16 -5.51 -12.81 -0.50
N GLN A 17 -5.32 -13.14 -1.78
CA GLN A 17 -4.00 -13.14 -2.41
C GLN A 17 -3.45 -11.72 -2.61
N ALA A 18 -4.31 -10.71 -2.81
CA ALA A 18 -3.91 -9.32 -2.98
C ALA A 18 -3.78 -8.58 -1.64
N ASP A 19 -4.71 -8.78 -0.71
CA ASP A 19 -4.68 -8.21 0.64
C ASP A 19 -4.15 -9.21 1.66
N HIS A 20 -2.88 -9.06 2.02
CA HIS A 20 -2.17 -9.94 2.93
C HIS A 20 -2.48 -9.69 4.42
N LEU A 21 -3.30 -8.68 4.75
CA LEU A 21 -3.67 -8.39 6.13
C LEU A 21 -5.09 -8.87 6.46
N PRO A 22 -5.27 -9.74 7.47
CA PRO A 22 -6.60 -10.13 7.91
C PRO A 22 -7.28 -8.96 8.63
N ALA A 23 -8.61 -9.03 8.72
CA ALA A 23 -9.40 -8.06 9.48
C ALA A 23 -8.86 -7.83 10.91
N TYR A 24 -8.82 -6.56 11.33
CA TYR A 24 -8.35 -6.14 12.64
C TYR A 24 -9.26 -5.06 13.23
N HIS A 25 -9.35 -5.00 14.57
CA HIS A 25 -10.25 -4.09 15.29
C HIS A 25 -9.56 -2.88 15.92
N THR A 26 -8.27 -2.71 15.63
CA THR A 26 -7.47 -1.57 16.09
C THR A 26 -7.38 -0.50 14.99
N PRO A 27 -7.03 0.76 15.29
CA PRO A 27 -6.90 1.80 14.26
C PRO A 27 -5.90 1.49 13.14
N TYR A 28 -4.99 0.54 13.38
CA TYR A 28 -4.01 0.00 12.44
C TYR A 28 -3.67 -1.44 12.86
N PRO A 29 -3.11 -2.30 11.98
CA PRO A 29 -2.73 -3.65 12.36
C PRO A 29 -1.56 -3.62 13.37
N SER A 30 -1.80 -4.13 14.58
CA SER A 30 -0.80 -4.08 15.66
C SER A 30 0.26 -5.20 15.60
N ARG A 31 0.03 -6.21 14.75
CA ARG A 31 0.92 -7.35 14.55
C ARG A 31 1.04 -7.70 13.08
N HIS A 32 2.25 -8.05 12.68
CA HIS A 32 2.54 -8.52 11.34
C HIS A 32 1.83 -9.86 11.07
N PRO A 33 1.12 -10.04 9.95
CA PRO A 33 0.29 -11.22 9.70
C PRO A 33 1.12 -12.51 9.62
N ILE A 34 2.31 -12.44 9.02
CA ILE A 34 3.25 -13.58 8.91
C ILE A 34 4.08 -13.76 10.19
N THR A 35 4.94 -12.79 10.53
CA THR A 35 5.92 -12.95 11.63
C THR A 35 5.32 -12.89 13.03
N LYS A 36 4.06 -12.45 13.16
CA LYS A 36 3.34 -12.18 14.43
C LYS A 36 4.03 -11.15 15.35
N GLN A 37 5.11 -10.52 14.87
CA GLN A 37 5.84 -9.50 15.59
C GLN A 37 5.01 -8.22 15.68
N ARG A 38 5.23 -7.45 16.75
CA ARG A 38 4.54 -6.18 16.96
C ARG A 38 4.98 -5.18 15.89
N ILE A 39 4.00 -4.52 15.29
CA ILE A 39 4.18 -3.35 14.42
C ILE A 39 4.22 -2.11 15.32
N VAL A 40 5.15 -1.21 15.03
CA VAL A 40 5.28 0.06 15.77
C VAL A 40 4.75 1.20 14.88
N PRO A 41 3.76 1.97 15.34
CA PRO A 41 3.25 3.10 14.56
C PRO A 41 4.30 4.20 14.41
N PHE A 42 4.34 4.80 13.22
CA PHE A 42 5.10 6.01 12.92
C PHE A 42 4.15 7.20 12.82
N HIS A 43 4.41 8.25 13.58
CA HIS A 43 3.63 9.49 13.59
C HIS A 43 4.51 10.69 13.26
N ILE A 44 3.90 11.83 12.89
CA ILE A 44 4.66 13.06 12.67
C ILE A 44 5.32 13.53 13.98
N SER A 45 4.57 13.57 15.08
CA SER A 45 5.07 13.97 16.39
C SER A 45 4.59 13.06 17.51
N LEU A 46 5.22 13.16 18.69
CA LEU A 46 4.74 12.48 19.90
C LEU A 46 3.32 12.90 20.27
N GLN A 47 2.98 14.17 20.06
CA GLN A 47 1.65 14.69 20.37
C GLN A 47 0.58 14.11 19.44
N ASP A 48 0.89 13.85 18.17
CA ASP A 48 -0.03 13.17 17.26
C ASP A 48 -0.36 11.75 17.74
N PHE A 49 0.64 11.02 18.24
CA PHE A 49 0.44 9.70 18.85
C PHE A 49 -0.41 9.78 20.13
N GLN A 50 -0.10 10.72 21.03
CA GLN A 50 -0.84 10.91 22.28
C GLN A 50 -2.30 11.32 22.05
N ASN A 51 -2.57 12.07 20.98
CA ASN A 51 -3.92 12.46 20.57
C ASN A 51 -4.67 11.34 19.84
N GLY A 52 -4.06 10.18 19.63
CA GLY A 52 -4.69 9.04 18.96
C GLY A 52 -4.99 9.29 17.48
N LEU A 53 -4.21 10.15 16.81
CA LEU A 53 -4.35 10.33 15.36
C LEU A 53 -3.93 9.05 14.61
N PRO A 54 -4.40 8.80 13.38
CA PRO A 54 -3.87 7.70 12.58
C PRO A 54 -2.35 7.83 12.36
N PRO A 55 -1.58 6.73 12.42
CA PRO A 55 -0.17 6.77 12.06
C PRO A 55 0.01 7.07 10.57
N VAL A 56 1.15 7.67 10.22
CA VAL A 56 1.56 7.86 8.82
C VAL A 56 2.32 6.66 8.26
N GLY A 57 2.78 5.76 9.13
CA GLY A 57 3.50 4.55 8.73
C GLY A 57 3.46 3.42 9.76
N LEU A 58 3.82 2.22 9.33
CA LEU A 58 3.76 0.96 10.08
C LEU A 58 5.14 0.28 10.10
N ILE A 59 5.92 0.53 11.14
CA ILE A 59 7.32 0.09 11.22
C ILE A 59 7.41 -1.35 11.71
N THR A 60 8.05 -2.20 10.91
CA THR A 60 8.37 -3.59 11.25
C THR A 60 9.64 -3.68 12.09
N LYS A 61 9.85 -4.81 12.80
CA LYS A 61 11.01 -4.98 13.70
C LYS A 61 12.38 -4.79 13.02
N PRO A 62 12.62 -5.30 11.78
CA PRO A 62 13.89 -5.07 11.09
C PRO A 62 14.15 -3.58 10.84
N VAL A 63 13.14 -2.84 10.37
CA VAL A 63 13.25 -1.40 10.10
C VAL A 63 13.38 -0.62 11.41
N LEU A 64 12.66 -1.00 12.47
CA LEU A 64 12.81 -0.37 13.79
C LEU A 64 14.24 -0.46 14.32
N LYS A 65 14.89 -1.62 14.16
CA LYS A 65 16.31 -1.78 14.53
C LYS A 65 17.21 -0.87 13.68
N ALA A 66 16.85 -0.69 12.41
CA ALA A 66 17.60 0.16 11.50
C ALA A 66 17.54 1.63 11.87
N LEU A 67 16.36 2.10 12.27
CA LEU A 67 16.10 3.46 12.70
C LEU A 67 16.78 3.83 14.04
N GLY A 68 17.19 2.84 14.85
CA GLY A 68 17.79 3.08 16.16
C GLY A 68 19.08 3.92 16.14
N TYR A 69 19.68 4.10 14.96
CA TYR A 69 20.89 4.89 14.73
C TYR A 69 20.60 6.28 14.13
N GLU A 70 19.35 6.54 13.75
CA GLU A 70 18.96 7.75 13.04
C GLU A 70 18.54 8.86 14.01
N ARG A 71 19.18 10.02 13.90
CA ARG A 71 18.93 11.15 14.83
C ARG A 71 17.64 11.91 14.53
N ALA A 72 17.20 11.88 13.27
CA ALA A 72 16.02 12.60 12.80
C ALA A 72 14.70 12.01 13.31
N LEU A 73 14.71 10.74 13.73
CA LEU A 73 13.56 10.09 14.35
C LEU A 73 13.84 9.81 15.83
N LYS A 74 12.80 9.89 16.66
CA LYS A 74 12.82 9.61 18.09
C LYS A 74 11.86 8.47 18.42
N PHE A 75 12.03 7.89 19.60
CA PHE A 75 11.28 6.73 20.07
C PHE A 75 10.64 7.01 21.41
N LEU A 76 9.32 6.79 21.52
CA LEU A 76 8.69 6.64 22.81
C LEU A 76 8.92 5.21 23.28
N THR A 77 9.56 5.01 24.43
CA THR A 77 9.85 3.68 24.96
C THR A 77 9.16 3.44 26.29
N LEU A 78 8.74 2.20 26.53
CA LEU A 78 8.21 1.74 27.81
C LEU A 78 9.14 0.65 28.35
N SER A 79 9.71 0.91 29.52
CA SER A 79 10.53 -0.05 30.25
C SER A 79 9.69 -0.69 31.35
N LYS A 80 9.51 -2.01 31.28
CA LYS A 80 8.86 -2.79 32.36
C LYS A 80 9.88 -3.67 33.05
N GLU A 81 9.90 -3.63 34.37
CA GLU A 81 10.72 -4.53 35.18
C GLU A 81 10.27 -5.98 34.98
N ILE A 82 11.22 -6.86 34.70
CA ILE A 82 11.05 -8.30 34.57
C ILE A 82 11.22 -8.89 35.96
N LYS A 83 10.12 -9.26 36.60
CA LYS A 83 10.14 -9.82 37.96
C LYS A 83 10.68 -11.26 38.02
N SER A 84 10.70 -11.99 36.91
CA SER A 84 11.41 -13.27 36.74
C SER A 84 11.32 -13.75 35.27
N CYS A 85 12.37 -14.41 34.77
CA CYS A 85 12.37 -15.04 33.45
C CYS A 85 11.74 -16.44 33.54
N ASP A 86 10.49 -16.62 33.12
CA ASP A 86 9.79 -17.92 33.12
C ASP A 86 10.01 -18.69 31.81
N ILE A 87 11.27 -19.02 31.48
CA ILE A 87 11.53 -20.03 30.44
C ILE A 87 11.44 -21.40 31.11
N LYS A 88 10.29 -22.06 30.95
CA LYS A 88 10.15 -23.49 31.24
C LYS A 88 10.61 -24.29 30.03
N LYS A 89 11.80 -24.88 30.10
CA LYS A 89 12.17 -26.06 29.30
C LYS A 89 12.12 -27.27 30.22
N ASP A 90 11.31 -28.27 29.86
CA ASP A 90 11.27 -29.59 30.52
C ASP A 90 11.12 -29.57 32.05
N GLY A 91 10.23 -28.74 32.57
CA GLY A 91 9.82 -28.78 33.99
C GLY A 91 10.90 -28.37 35.00
N LYS A 92 12.06 -27.86 34.58
CA LYS A 92 13.10 -27.35 35.49
C LYS A 92 13.33 -25.85 35.29
N ARG A 93 13.39 -25.10 36.40
CA ARG A 93 13.89 -23.71 36.41
C ARG A 93 15.34 -23.74 35.94
N VAL A 94 15.63 -23.07 34.82
CA VAL A 94 17.01 -22.88 34.34
C VAL A 94 17.49 -21.54 34.87
N GLU A 95 18.58 -21.53 35.63
CA GLU A 95 19.25 -20.28 36.00
C GLU A 95 19.75 -19.57 34.74
N CYS A 96 19.55 -18.25 34.71
CA CYS A 96 19.76 -17.38 33.57
C CYS A 96 21.23 -17.37 33.10
N GLY A 97 21.55 -18.21 32.10
CA GLY A 97 22.83 -18.19 31.38
C GLY A 97 22.74 -18.54 29.89
N ALA A 98 21.53 -18.78 29.34
CA ALA A 98 21.37 -19.40 28.02
C ALA A 98 20.42 -18.67 27.04
N CYS A 99 20.06 -17.42 27.31
CA CYS A 99 19.33 -16.58 26.34
C CYS A 99 20.32 -15.61 25.68
N SER A 100 20.41 -15.67 24.34
CA SER A 100 21.28 -14.83 23.52
C SER A 100 21.02 -13.32 23.65
N GLU A 101 19.91 -12.92 24.28
CA GLU A 101 19.59 -11.52 24.60
C GLU A 101 20.13 -11.03 25.96
N CYS A 102 20.66 -11.91 26.84
CA CYS A 102 21.16 -11.52 28.17
C CYS A 102 22.69 -11.44 28.29
N LEU A 103 23.43 -11.56 27.19
CA LEU A 103 24.90 -11.56 27.18
C LEU A 103 25.51 -10.17 26.95
N GLN A 104 25.12 -9.18 27.76
CA GLN A 104 26.02 -8.06 28.07
C GLN A 104 25.80 -7.62 29.51
N LYS A 105 26.88 -7.64 30.28
CA LYS A 105 27.01 -7.23 31.70
C LYS A 105 26.75 -8.34 32.73
N GLN A 106 27.68 -9.27 32.82
CA GLN A 106 28.02 -9.87 34.12
C GLN A 106 29.47 -9.57 34.46
N LYS A 107 29.68 -8.46 35.17
CA LYS A 107 30.70 -8.36 36.21
C LYS A 107 30.30 -7.23 37.18
N GLN A 108 30.02 -7.67 38.41
CA GLN A 108 29.82 -6.93 39.65
C GLN A 108 28.42 -6.36 39.94
N ASP A 109 28.00 -6.69 41.15
CA ASP A 109 26.80 -6.39 41.92
C ASP A 109 25.48 -7.16 41.70
N LYS A 110 25.04 -7.77 42.80
CA LYS A 110 23.78 -8.50 42.96
C LYS A 110 22.63 -7.48 43.04
N THR A 111 21.48 -7.88 42.48
CA THR A 111 20.23 -7.11 42.30
C THR A 111 20.24 -6.00 41.24
N GLN A 112 20.56 -6.34 39.98
CA GLN A 112 20.04 -5.55 38.86
C GLN A 112 18.71 -6.15 38.39
N ALA A 113 17.63 -5.41 38.65
CA ALA A 113 16.35 -5.63 38.01
C ALA A 113 16.55 -5.65 36.47
N ALA A 114 16.14 -6.74 35.82
CA ALA A 114 16.17 -6.82 34.36
C ALA A 114 14.96 -6.06 33.81
N TYR A 115 15.13 -5.22 32.79
CA TYR A 115 14.03 -4.46 32.19
C TYR A 115 13.79 -4.93 30.76
N LYS A 116 12.51 -5.10 30.40
CA LYS A 116 12.07 -5.27 29.02
C LYS A 116 11.65 -3.91 28.48
N THR A 117 12.44 -3.36 27.57
CA THR A 117 12.11 -2.12 26.86
C THR A 117 11.30 -2.45 25.60
N SER A 118 10.24 -1.70 25.36
CA SER A 118 9.42 -1.80 24.15
C SER A 118 9.20 -0.41 23.56
N VAL A 119 9.50 -0.22 22.27
CA VAL A 119 9.21 1.03 21.56
C VAL A 119 7.72 1.11 21.28
N LEU A 120 7.04 2.10 21.84
CA LEU A 120 5.61 2.31 21.65
C LEU A 120 5.28 3.00 20.33
N CYS A 121 6.11 3.98 19.91
CA CYS A 121 5.90 4.83 18.74
C CYS A 121 7.26 5.34 18.20
N VAL A 122 7.34 5.52 16.88
CA VAL A 122 8.39 6.29 16.20
C VAL A 122 7.81 7.65 15.79
N PHE A 123 8.57 8.73 15.88
CA PHE A 123 8.15 10.05 15.41
C PHE A 123 9.33 10.93 15.00
N PHE A 124 9.12 11.99 14.21
CA PHE A 124 10.19 12.92 13.86
C PHE A 124 10.64 13.72 15.08
N ALA A 125 11.94 14.02 15.14
CA ALA A 125 12.50 14.91 16.15
C ALA A 125 11.87 16.31 16.08
N GLU A 126 11.78 17.00 17.22
CA GLU A 126 11.13 18.32 17.32
C GLU A 126 11.79 19.34 16.39
N GLU A 127 13.13 19.34 16.34
CA GLU A 127 13.93 20.21 15.48
C GLU A 127 13.70 19.98 13.98
N ILE A 128 13.25 18.79 13.57
CA ILE A 128 12.85 18.49 12.19
C ILE A 128 11.42 18.97 11.95
N ASN A 129 10.52 18.73 12.90
CA ASN A 129 9.12 19.13 12.80
C ASN A 129 8.94 20.66 12.75
N GLU A 130 9.72 21.42 13.52
CA GLU A 130 9.71 22.89 13.51
C GLU A 130 10.08 23.48 12.14
N LYS A 131 10.93 22.79 11.37
CA LYS A 131 11.36 23.19 10.02
C LYS A 131 10.39 22.79 8.92
N GLY A 132 9.31 22.05 9.24
CA GLY A 132 8.22 21.80 8.30
C GLY A 132 8.40 20.59 7.38
N LYS A 133 7.65 20.61 6.26
CA LYS A 133 7.52 19.48 5.32
C LYS A 133 8.85 19.14 4.69
N GLU A 134 9.57 20.16 4.22
CA GLU A 134 10.81 20.05 3.47
C GLU A 134 11.90 19.38 4.31
N ALA A 135 12.02 19.74 5.59
CA ALA A 135 12.99 19.14 6.49
C ALA A 135 12.67 17.67 6.83
N ARG A 136 11.39 17.28 6.90
CA ARG A 136 11.00 15.87 7.04
C ARG A 136 11.35 15.07 5.79
N THR A 137 11.08 15.63 4.61
CA THR A 137 11.45 15.04 3.32
C THR A 137 12.96 14.83 3.22
N GLU A 138 13.76 15.87 3.49
CA GLU A 138 15.22 15.81 3.47
C GLU A 138 15.76 14.79 4.48
N ALA A 139 15.25 14.79 5.70
CA ALA A 139 15.66 13.83 6.72
C ALA A 139 15.44 12.38 6.31
N LEU A 140 14.31 12.06 5.67
CA LEU A 140 14.06 10.71 5.16
C LEU A 140 14.89 10.39 3.93
N ALA A 141 15.09 11.36 3.03
CA ALA A 141 15.97 11.19 1.88
C ALA A 141 17.40 10.85 2.34
N ASP A 142 17.93 11.53 3.35
CA ASP A 142 19.26 11.25 3.93
C ASP A 142 19.35 9.84 4.51
N ILE A 143 18.33 9.40 5.24
CA ILE A 143 18.26 8.06 5.83
C ILE A 143 18.25 7.00 4.72
N LEU A 144 17.36 7.15 3.74
CA LEU A 144 17.18 6.17 2.67
C LEU A 144 18.39 6.09 1.74
N ASN A 145 18.99 7.23 1.37
CA ASN A 145 20.22 7.25 0.57
C ASN A 145 21.37 6.59 1.31
N ARG A 146 21.50 6.81 2.63
CA ARG A 146 22.52 6.13 3.43
C ARG A 146 22.28 4.63 3.49
N TRP A 147 21.04 4.21 3.72
CA TRP A 147 20.70 2.78 3.73
C TRP A 147 20.97 2.11 2.39
N LYS A 148 20.66 2.79 1.27
CA LYS A 148 21.02 2.35 -0.08
C LYS A 148 22.53 2.20 -0.24
N ALA A 149 23.31 3.22 0.15
CA ALA A 149 24.78 3.19 0.07
C ALA A 149 25.41 2.09 0.95
N GLU A 150 24.79 1.79 2.10
CA GLU A 150 25.20 0.73 3.02
C GLU A 150 24.71 -0.67 2.61
N GLY A 151 23.94 -0.80 1.51
CA GLY A 151 23.38 -2.07 1.04
C GLY A 151 22.30 -2.66 1.95
N ARG A 152 21.62 -1.81 2.73
CA ARG A 152 20.52 -2.20 3.62
C ARG A 152 19.23 -2.31 2.82
N PHE A 153 18.43 -3.34 3.13
CA PHE A 153 17.17 -3.62 2.43
C PHE A 153 17.37 -3.70 0.89
N PRO A 154 18.22 -4.63 0.41
CA PRO A 154 18.63 -4.69 -0.99
C PRO A 154 17.44 -4.91 -1.94
N GLU A 155 16.45 -5.72 -1.56
CA GLU A 155 15.28 -5.97 -2.41
C GLU A 155 14.45 -4.70 -2.64
N THR A 156 14.26 -3.91 -1.58
CA THR A 156 13.54 -2.65 -1.67
C THR A 156 14.35 -1.58 -2.42
N THR A 157 15.65 -1.46 -2.16
CA THR A 157 16.51 -0.45 -2.79
C THR A 157 16.83 -0.72 -4.26
N LYS A 158 16.61 -1.95 -4.77
CA LYS A 158 16.60 -2.25 -6.22
C LYS A 158 15.46 -1.56 -6.97
N LEU A 159 14.37 -1.21 -6.27
CA LEU A 159 13.19 -0.56 -6.84
C LEU A 159 13.27 0.97 -6.78
N TRP A 160 14.48 1.52 -6.71
CA TRP A 160 14.70 2.96 -6.66
C TRP A 160 14.42 3.59 -8.03
N MET A 161 13.56 4.60 -8.06
CA MET A 161 13.03 5.19 -9.30
C MET A 161 13.31 6.70 -9.41
N ASP A 162 13.91 7.31 -8.39
CA ASP A 162 14.05 8.77 -8.28
C ASP A 162 12.69 9.48 -8.39
N GLU A 163 11.68 8.84 -7.80
CA GLU A 163 10.27 9.24 -7.84
C GLU A 163 9.76 9.39 -6.40
N LEU A 164 9.39 10.61 -6.03
CA LEU A 164 8.89 10.89 -4.70
C LEU A 164 7.39 10.61 -4.62
N PHE A 165 6.96 9.90 -3.58
CA PHE A 165 5.56 9.69 -3.24
C PHE A 165 5.14 10.63 -2.09
N PRO A 166 3.89 11.15 -2.11
CA PRO A 166 3.38 12.02 -1.06
C PRO A 166 2.93 11.18 0.14
N ILE A 167 3.38 11.52 1.35
CA ILE A 167 2.88 10.92 2.58
C ILE A 167 1.94 11.89 3.29
N TYR A 168 0.67 11.48 3.38
CA TYR A 168 -0.38 12.27 4.00
C TYR A 168 -0.44 12.01 5.51
N ALA A 169 -0.74 13.07 6.27
CA ALA A 169 -1.10 12.94 7.68
C ALA A 169 -2.53 13.44 7.92
N CYS A 170 -3.10 13.08 9.07
CA CYS A 170 -4.40 13.63 9.47
C CYS A 170 -4.36 15.18 9.41
N PRO A 171 -5.39 15.86 8.88
CA PRO A 171 -5.44 17.34 8.88
C PRO A 171 -5.38 17.99 10.28
N LYS A 172 -5.62 17.21 11.34
CA LYS A 172 -5.48 17.62 12.75
C LYS A 172 -4.06 17.43 13.30
N SER A 173 -3.14 16.88 12.50
CA SER A 173 -1.74 16.68 12.87
C SER A 173 -1.09 18.00 13.24
N THR A 174 -0.18 17.91 14.21
CA THR A 174 0.76 18.98 14.54
C THR A 174 1.55 19.52 13.34
N ALA A 175 1.71 18.74 12.25
CA ALA A 175 2.32 19.17 11.00
C ALA A 175 1.64 20.41 10.37
N PHE A 176 0.35 20.60 10.63
CA PHE A 176 -0.49 21.60 9.95
C PHE A 176 -1.03 22.67 10.89
N LYS A 177 -0.45 22.87 12.08
CA LYS A 177 -0.92 23.90 13.04
C LYS A 177 -1.06 25.28 12.40
N ALA A 178 -0.12 25.67 11.54
CA ALA A 178 -0.13 26.95 10.84
C ALA A 178 -0.94 26.94 9.53
N THR A 179 -1.28 25.77 8.99
CA THR A 179 -1.86 25.59 7.64
C THR A 179 -3.12 24.71 7.65
N MET A 180 -3.84 24.66 8.78
CA MET A 180 -4.95 23.72 9.00
C MET A 180 -6.09 23.88 7.98
N SER A 181 -6.35 25.11 7.49
CA SER A 181 -7.36 25.34 6.44
C SER A 181 -6.97 24.68 5.11
N THR A 182 -5.69 24.78 4.74
CA THR A 182 -5.13 24.15 3.53
C THR A 182 -5.09 22.64 3.69
N ALA A 183 -4.69 22.13 4.86
CA ALA A 183 -4.67 20.69 5.14
C ALA A 183 -6.06 20.03 5.10
N ARG A 184 -7.15 20.80 5.19
CA ARG A 184 -8.51 20.26 5.04
C ARG A 184 -9.00 20.26 3.60
N GLN A 185 -8.28 20.88 2.68
CA GLN A 185 -8.60 20.79 1.26
C GLN A 185 -8.16 19.42 0.71
N PRO A 186 -8.79 18.92 -0.37
CA PRO A 186 -8.35 17.71 -1.05
C PRO A 186 -6.85 17.77 -1.35
N PHE A 187 -6.13 16.73 -0.96
CA PHE A 187 -4.68 16.58 -1.16
C PHE A 187 -3.81 17.66 -0.49
N GLY A 188 -4.37 18.52 0.36
CA GLY A 188 -3.65 19.61 1.03
C GLY A 188 -2.86 19.18 2.27
N ASN A 189 -2.98 17.93 2.70
CA ASN A 189 -2.41 17.37 3.94
C ASN A 189 -1.18 16.49 3.69
N VAL A 190 -0.37 16.80 2.68
CA VAL A 190 0.94 16.16 2.49
C VAL A 190 1.89 16.60 3.61
N ALA A 191 2.30 15.65 4.45
CA ALA A 191 3.16 15.92 5.60
C ALA A 191 4.64 15.91 5.22
N PHE A 192 5.04 15.04 4.29
CA PHE A 192 6.37 14.95 3.70
C PHE A 192 6.29 14.12 2.41
N GLU A 193 7.38 14.10 1.67
CA GLU A 193 7.55 13.29 0.46
C GLU A 193 8.70 12.32 0.69
N MET A 194 8.70 11.19 0.00
CA MET A 194 9.72 10.15 0.18
C MET A 194 9.89 9.35 -1.10
N GLU A 195 11.12 8.94 -1.40
CA GLU A 195 11.39 8.01 -2.50
C GLU A 195 10.45 6.80 -2.45
N ARG A 196 9.86 6.44 -3.60
CA ARG A 196 8.90 5.34 -3.76
C ARG A 196 9.37 4.04 -3.12
N ALA A 197 10.63 3.67 -3.33
CA ALA A 197 11.23 2.49 -2.69
C ALA A 197 11.19 2.56 -1.15
N GLY A 198 11.28 3.75 -0.55
CA GLY A 198 11.24 3.92 0.90
C GLY A 198 9.86 3.73 1.54
N VAL A 199 8.79 3.85 0.76
CA VAL A 199 7.38 3.77 1.21
C VAL A 199 7.09 2.47 1.98
N PRO A 200 7.35 1.27 1.42
CA PRO A 200 7.15 0.02 2.15
C PRO A 200 8.00 -0.09 3.42
N LEU A 201 9.26 0.40 3.41
CA LEU A 201 10.15 0.27 4.58
C LEU A 201 9.56 0.97 5.81
N LEU A 202 9.03 2.18 5.64
CA LEU A 202 8.37 2.90 6.72
C LEU A 202 6.90 2.53 6.90
N GLY A 203 6.39 1.59 6.10
CA GLY A 203 5.00 1.16 6.09
C GLY A 203 4.02 2.30 5.85
N CYS A 204 4.45 3.31 5.09
CA CYS A 204 3.63 4.45 4.73
C CYS A 204 2.65 4.05 3.61
N GLN A 205 1.49 4.70 3.57
CA GLN A 205 0.52 4.40 2.52
C GLN A 205 0.99 4.93 1.16
N ALA A 206 1.01 4.06 0.15
CA ALA A 206 1.14 4.44 -1.25
C ALA A 206 -0.24 4.70 -1.85
N PHE A 207 -0.28 5.60 -2.83
CA PHE A 207 -1.46 5.88 -3.63
C PHE A 207 -1.16 5.60 -5.09
N GLY A 208 -2.18 5.20 -5.82
CA GLY A 208 -2.14 5.05 -7.27
C GLY A 208 -3.50 5.33 -7.88
N VAL A 209 -3.55 5.20 -9.19
CA VAL A 209 -4.75 5.43 -10.00
C VAL A 209 -4.96 4.21 -10.88
N HIS A 210 -6.21 3.78 -10.98
CA HIS A 210 -6.60 2.68 -11.86
C HIS A 210 -7.86 3.10 -12.63
N MET A 211 -7.91 2.80 -13.92
CA MET A 211 -9.08 3.04 -14.75
C MET A 211 -9.55 1.77 -15.44
N THR A 212 -10.86 1.57 -15.48
CA THR A 212 -11.51 0.51 -16.28
C THR A 212 -12.29 1.15 -17.42
N ALA A 213 -11.78 0.97 -18.64
CA ALA A 213 -12.41 1.44 -19.87
C ALA A 213 -13.25 0.33 -20.49
N TYR A 214 -14.47 0.68 -20.91
CA TYR A 214 -15.43 -0.29 -21.44
C TYR A 214 -16.29 0.27 -22.56
N GLU A 215 -16.84 -0.63 -23.35
CA GLU A 215 -17.83 -0.37 -24.39
C GLU A 215 -19.10 -1.18 -24.10
N GLY A 216 -20.26 -0.62 -24.48
CA GLY A 216 -21.55 -1.28 -24.30
C GLY A 216 -22.11 -1.17 -22.87
N GLU A 217 -23.22 -1.85 -22.63
CA GLU A 217 -23.95 -1.85 -21.37
C GLU A 217 -24.54 -3.23 -21.08
N GLY A 218 -24.81 -3.52 -19.80
CA GLY A 218 -25.43 -4.78 -19.39
C GLY A 218 -24.66 -6.01 -19.90
N GLU A 219 -25.38 -6.99 -20.45
CA GLU A 219 -24.80 -8.25 -20.93
C GLU A 219 -23.85 -8.09 -22.12
N ASP A 220 -23.99 -7.01 -22.90
CA ASP A 220 -23.14 -6.72 -24.07
C ASP A 220 -21.85 -5.97 -23.71
N MET A 221 -21.65 -5.63 -22.43
CA MET A 221 -20.49 -4.89 -21.96
C MET A 221 -19.18 -5.66 -22.24
N LYS A 222 -18.18 -4.92 -22.72
CA LYS A 222 -16.81 -5.42 -22.92
C LYS A 222 -15.81 -4.45 -22.32
N ILE A 223 -14.72 -4.98 -21.77
CA ILE A 223 -13.69 -4.21 -21.07
C ILE A 223 -12.40 -4.27 -21.87
N TRP A 224 -11.73 -3.13 -22.01
CA TRP A 224 -10.38 -3.06 -22.58
C TRP A 224 -9.37 -3.53 -21.54
N ILE A 225 -8.78 -4.70 -21.77
CA ILE A 225 -7.83 -5.35 -20.88
C ILE A 225 -6.44 -5.33 -21.52
N PRO A 226 -5.45 -4.62 -20.94
CA PRO A 226 -4.08 -4.65 -21.41
C PRO A 226 -3.34 -5.88 -20.90
N ARG A 227 -2.38 -6.32 -21.70
CA ARG A 227 -1.34 -7.27 -21.34
C ARG A 227 -0.09 -6.50 -20.94
N ARG A 228 0.42 -6.73 -19.73
CA ARG A 228 1.68 -6.13 -19.27
C ARG A 228 2.86 -6.65 -20.08
N SER A 229 3.82 -5.77 -20.38
CA SER A 229 5.08 -6.12 -21.04
C SER A 229 5.84 -7.23 -20.32
N ALA A 230 6.59 -8.04 -21.07
CA ALA A 230 7.43 -9.12 -20.54
C ALA A 230 8.57 -8.60 -19.66
N ASP A 231 9.00 -7.35 -19.87
CA ASP A 231 10.13 -6.73 -19.17
C ASP A 231 9.72 -6.11 -17.82
N ARG A 232 8.42 -6.13 -17.49
CA ARG A 232 7.92 -5.61 -16.20
C ARG A 232 8.49 -6.43 -15.05
N HIS A 233 9.17 -5.74 -14.13
CA HIS A 233 9.71 -6.35 -12.92
C HIS A 233 8.63 -7.09 -12.09
N ARG A 234 7.42 -6.52 -12.02
CA ARG A 234 6.27 -7.12 -11.32
C ARG A 234 5.21 -7.60 -12.30
N SER A 235 4.77 -8.84 -12.09
CA SER A 235 3.67 -9.49 -12.84
C SER A 235 3.81 -9.34 -14.37
N PRO A 236 4.94 -9.75 -14.99
CA PRO A 236 5.09 -9.70 -16.45
C PRO A 236 4.04 -10.60 -17.13
N LEU A 237 3.56 -10.17 -18.31
CA LEU A 237 2.55 -10.89 -19.11
C LEU A 237 1.19 -11.13 -18.45
N LYS A 238 0.96 -10.61 -17.24
CA LYS A 238 -0.36 -10.62 -16.61
C LYS A 238 -1.25 -9.51 -17.19
N TYR A 239 -2.56 -9.68 -17.08
CA TYR A 239 -3.53 -8.63 -17.33
C TYR A 239 -3.48 -7.54 -16.26
N ASP A 240 -3.74 -6.30 -16.67
CA ASP A 240 -3.84 -5.13 -15.79
C ASP A 240 -5.22 -4.46 -15.90
N SER A 241 -5.45 -3.39 -15.14
CA SER A 241 -6.55 -2.45 -15.42
C SER A 241 -6.27 -1.72 -16.73
N SER A 242 -7.30 -1.15 -17.39
CA SER A 242 -7.13 -0.50 -18.70
C SER A 242 -6.01 0.53 -18.74
N VAL A 243 -5.86 1.29 -17.65
CA VAL A 243 -4.70 2.14 -17.35
C VAL A 243 -4.44 2.04 -15.85
N ALA A 244 -3.19 1.95 -15.41
CA ALA A 244 -2.85 1.92 -13.98
C ALA A 244 -1.44 2.40 -13.66
N GLY A 245 -1.33 3.38 -12.76
CA GLY A 245 -0.04 3.95 -12.35
C GLY A 245 0.03 4.30 -10.88
N GLY A 246 1.26 4.44 -10.38
CA GLY A 246 1.50 5.03 -9.05
C GLY A 246 1.17 6.52 -9.05
N LEU A 247 0.86 7.11 -7.89
CA LEU A 247 0.57 8.53 -7.79
C LEU A 247 1.76 9.28 -7.16
N PRO A 248 2.69 9.80 -7.97
CA PRO A 248 3.83 10.56 -7.48
C PRO A 248 3.39 11.88 -6.84
N ALA A 249 4.31 12.46 -6.07
CA ALA A 249 4.11 13.74 -5.41
C ALA A 249 3.79 14.82 -6.46
N LYS A 250 3.06 15.86 -6.01
CA LYS A 250 2.66 17.02 -6.82
C LYS A 250 1.66 16.75 -7.93
N HIS A 251 1.12 15.53 -8.01
CA HIS A 251 0.00 15.20 -8.89
C HIS A 251 -1.25 14.94 -8.05
N THR A 252 -2.37 15.53 -8.46
CA THR A 252 -3.69 15.06 -8.05
C THR A 252 -3.99 13.71 -8.74
N PRO A 253 -4.92 12.90 -8.21
CA PRO A 253 -5.29 11.65 -8.87
C PRO A 253 -5.73 11.79 -10.33
N LEU A 254 -6.45 12.87 -10.67
CA LEU A 254 -6.84 13.10 -12.07
C LEU A 254 -5.63 13.45 -12.95
N GLU A 255 -4.70 14.26 -12.46
CA GLU A 255 -3.47 14.59 -13.22
C GLU A 255 -2.60 13.35 -13.43
N GLY A 256 -2.47 12.50 -12.39
CA GLY A 256 -1.81 11.20 -12.52
C GLY A 256 -2.48 10.33 -13.57
N LEU A 257 -3.81 10.17 -13.49
CA LEU A 257 -4.55 9.37 -14.47
C LEU A 257 -4.38 9.87 -15.91
N LEU A 258 -4.39 11.19 -16.13
CA LEU A 258 -4.23 11.76 -17.46
C LEU A 258 -2.87 11.43 -18.08
N LYS A 259 -1.80 11.52 -17.28
CA LYS A 259 -0.44 11.14 -17.69
C LYS A 259 -0.38 9.65 -18.06
N GLU A 260 -0.88 8.77 -17.18
CA GLU A 260 -0.85 7.32 -17.40
C GLU A 260 -1.72 6.90 -18.61
N CYS A 261 -2.85 7.58 -18.86
CA CYS A 261 -3.68 7.33 -20.04
C CYS A 261 -2.97 7.65 -21.36
N GLU A 262 -2.18 8.72 -21.38
CA GLU A 262 -1.36 9.08 -22.54
C GLU A 262 -0.23 8.06 -22.73
N GLU A 263 0.50 7.73 -21.66
CA GLU A 263 1.67 6.83 -21.69
C GLU A 263 1.30 5.38 -22.01
N GLU A 264 0.31 4.80 -21.33
CA GLU A 264 0.00 3.37 -21.45
C GLU A 264 -0.97 3.06 -22.61
N ALA A 265 -1.89 3.97 -22.93
CA ALA A 265 -2.99 3.71 -23.87
C ALA A 265 -3.04 4.66 -25.08
N GLY A 266 -2.17 5.68 -25.12
CA GLY A 266 -2.17 6.69 -26.19
C GLY A 266 -3.45 7.54 -26.21
N TRP A 267 -4.20 7.59 -25.11
CA TRP A 267 -5.45 8.34 -25.05
C TRP A 267 -5.20 9.81 -24.71
N PRO A 268 -5.74 10.75 -25.50
CA PRO A 268 -5.55 12.17 -25.25
C PRO A 268 -6.39 12.65 -24.07
N GLU A 269 -5.89 13.69 -23.41
CA GLU A 269 -6.53 14.30 -22.24
C GLU A 269 -7.99 14.70 -22.50
N GLU A 270 -8.32 15.19 -23.70
CA GLU A 270 -9.68 15.60 -24.06
C GLU A 270 -10.69 14.44 -23.97
N LEU A 271 -10.31 13.25 -24.44
CA LEU A 271 -11.16 12.06 -24.34
C LEU A 271 -11.40 11.71 -22.87
N ILE A 272 -10.33 11.68 -22.07
CA ILE A 272 -10.42 11.29 -20.67
C ILE A 272 -11.30 12.28 -19.90
N ARG A 273 -11.07 13.58 -20.05
CA ARG A 273 -11.86 14.62 -19.37
C ARG A 273 -13.35 14.62 -19.74
N GLU A 274 -13.68 14.23 -20.96
CA GLU A 274 -15.07 14.21 -21.43
C GLU A 274 -15.87 13.04 -20.83
N TYR A 275 -15.26 11.85 -20.70
CA TYR A 275 -16.00 10.62 -20.40
C TYR A 275 -15.69 10.01 -19.02
N VAL A 276 -14.52 10.29 -18.43
CA VAL A 276 -14.09 9.61 -17.20
C VAL A 276 -14.94 9.96 -15.99
N LYS A 277 -15.18 8.97 -15.13
CA LYS A 277 -15.92 9.13 -13.88
C LYS A 277 -15.09 8.58 -12.73
N SER A 278 -14.99 9.32 -11.63
CA SER A 278 -14.45 8.76 -10.39
C SER A 278 -15.41 7.69 -9.86
N ALA A 279 -14.86 6.54 -9.48
CA ALA A 279 -15.63 5.35 -9.12
C ALA A 279 -15.45 4.93 -7.65
N GLY A 280 -14.36 5.35 -6.99
CA GLY A 280 -14.11 5.05 -5.59
C GLY A 280 -12.63 4.93 -5.26
N VAL A 281 -12.34 4.14 -4.23
CA VAL A 281 -10.97 3.79 -3.82
C VAL A 281 -10.95 2.32 -3.40
N VAL A 282 -9.99 1.56 -3.89
CA VAL A 282 -9.71 0.18 -3.43
C VAL A 282 -8.47 0.24 -2.53
N SER A 283 -8.59 -0.23 -1.29
CA SER A 283 -7.48 -0.26 -0.32
C SER A 283 -7.16 -1.69 0.07
N TYR A 284 -5.87 -2.00 0.16
CA TYR A 284 -5.39 -3.33 0.54
C TYR A 284 -3.97 -3.19 1.11
N TYR A 285 -3.48 -4.25 1.75
CA TYR A 285 -2.10 -4.29 2.22
C TYR A 285 -1.30 -5.36 1.52
N GLU A 286 -0.17 -4.95 0.94
CA GLU A 286 0.84 -5.86 0.45
C GLU A 286 1.89 -6.11 1.55
N ILE A 287 2.45 -7.32 1.55
CA ILE A 287 3.62 -7.68 2.35
C ILE A 287 4.73 -7.97 1.36
N MET A 288 5.78 -7.17 1.41
CA MET A 288 6.94 -7.26 0.54
C MET A 288 7.76 -8.51 0.90
N ASP A 289 8.62 -8.96 -0.01
CA ASP A 289 9.47 -10.14 0.20
C ASP A 289 10.39 -10.03 1.43
N ASP A 290 10.80 -8.80 1.79
CA ASP A 290 11.60 -8.51 2.98
C ASP A 290 10.77 -8.37 4.28
N GLY A 291 9.45 -8.58 4.19
CA GLY A 291 8.49 -8.46 5.27
C GLY A 291 8.09 -7.03 5.61
N ALA A 292 8.46 -6.03 4.79
CA ALA A 292 7.90 -4.69 4.87
C ALA A 292 6.39 -4.71 4.54
N ILE A 293 5.65 -3.78 5.11
CA ILE A 293 4.19 -3.67 4.91
C ILE A 293 3.95 -2.50 3.98
N LEU A 294 3.16 -2.67 2.93
CA LEU A 294 2.78 -1.60 2.03
C LEU A 294 1.26 -1.46 2.04
N PRO A 295 0.71 -0.52 2.82
CA PRO A 295 -0.67 -0.08 2.64
C PRO A 295 -0.81 0.59 1.28
N ASN A 296 -1.75 0.16 0.45
CA ASN A 296 -2.08 0.77 -0.83
C ASN A 296 -3.50 1.37 -0.79
N ALA A 297 -3.71 2.45 -1.54
CA ALA A 297 -5.01 3.02 -1.84
C ALA A 297 -5.04 3.46 -3.30
N GLU A 298 -5.81 2.74 -4.11
CA GLU A 298 -5.93 2.95 -5.54
C GLU A 298 -7.21 3.74 -5.83
N TYR A 299 -7.09 4.97 -6.34
CA TYR A 299 -8.23 5.73 -6.83
C TYR A 299 -8.74 5.09 -8.11
N THR A 300 -10.01 4.65 -8.11
CA THR A 300 -10.60 3.97 -9.26
C THR A 300 -11.42 4.93 -10.11
N TYR A 301 -11.36 4.70 -11.41
CA TYR A 301 -12.06 5.46 -12.43
C TYR A 301 -12.72 4.53 -13.45
N ASP A 302 -13.87 4.94 -13.94
CA ASP A 302 -14.61 4.26 -14.99
C ASP A 302 -14.61 5.14 -16.24
N LEU A 303 -14.25 4.57 -17.40
CA LEU A 303 -14.27 5.26 -18.69
C LEU A 303 -15.23 4.54 -19.65
N PRO A 304 -16.53 4.92 -19.69
CA PRO A 304 -17.41 4.50 -20.76
C PRO A 304 -16.97 5.16 -22.07
N LEU A 305 -16.38 4.38 -22.98
CA LEU A 305 -15.96 4.91 -24.26
C LEU A 305 -17.17 5.30 -25.11
N PRO A 306 -17.08 6.39 -25.90
CA PRO A 306 -18.15 6.74 -26.83
C PRO A 306 -18.34 5.62 -27.87
N PRO A 307 -19.50 5.57 -28.55
CA PRO A 307 -19.70 4.61 -29.64
C PRO A 307 -18.58 4.71 -30.68
N ARG A 308 -18.15 3.59 -31.27
CA ARG A 308 -17.05 3.56 -32.26
C ARG A 308 -17.26 4.44 -33.49
N SER A 309 -18.50 4.81 -33.78
CA SER A 309 -18.85 5.75 -34.85
C SER A 309 -18.64 7.22 -34.47
N SER A 310 -18.38 7.52 -33.19
CA SER A 310 -18.12 8.87 -32.70
C SER A 310 -16.77 9.38 -33.19
N PRO A 311 -16.64 10.64 -33.62
CA PRO A 311 -15.34 11.23 -33.94
C PRO A 311 -14.41 11.35 -32.72
N THR A 312 -14.97 11.29 -31.50
CA THR A 312 -14.20 11.29 -30.25
C THR A 312 -13.70 9.91 -29.85
N TYR A 313 -14.14 8.83 -30.51
CA TYR A 313 -13.64 7.49 -30.20
C TYR A 313 -12.20 7.31 -30.67
N ILE A 314 -11.35 6.83 -29.76
CA ILE A 314 -9.95 6.51 -30.04
C ILE A 314 -9.69 5.10 -29.52
N HIS A 315 -9.18 4.24 -30.41
CA HIS A 315 -8.78 2.89 -30.07
C HIS A 315 -7.52 2.92 -29.17
N PRO A 316 -7.49 2.21 -28.03
CA PRO A 316 -6.30 2.18 -27.19
C PRO A 316 -5.13 1.50 -27.91
N SER A 317 -3.92 2.02 -27.74
CA SER A 317 -2.71 1.41 -28.26
C SER A 317 -1.55 1.66 -27.30
N PRO A 318 -0.66 0.67 -27.07
CA PRO A 318 0.53 0.89 -26.25
C PRO A 318 1.32 2.08 -26.79
N ASN A 319 1.66 3.03 -25.91
CA ASN A 319 2.41 4.23 -26.26
C ASN A 319 3.74 4.34 -25.48
N ASP A 320 4.01 3.39 -24.60
CA ASP A 320 5.27 3.19 -23.89
C ASP A 320 5.71 1.71 -23.93
N ASP A 321 6.70 1.33 -23.12
CA ASP A 321 7.23 -0.03 -22.99
C ASP A 321 6.58 -0.84 -21.85
N GLU A 322 5.58 -0.28 -21.16
CA GLU A 322 4.93 -0.94 -20.03
C GLU A 322 3.82 -1.92 -20.45
N VAL A 323 3.17 -1.63 -21.58
CA VAL A 323 2.06 -2.42 -22.13
C VAL A 323 2.47 -3.10 -23.44
N ASP A 324 2.15 -4.39 -23.57
CA ASP A 324 2.42 -5.17 -24.77
C ASP A 324 1.27 -5.07 -25.79
N SER A 325 0.02 -5.18 -25.32
CA SER A 325 -1.16 -5.21 -26.19
C SER A 325 -2.44 -4.93 -25.42
N PHE A 326 -3.51 -4.57 -26.14
CA PHE A 326 -4.86 -4.40 -25.60
C PHE A 326 -5.84 -5.39 -26.24
N GLU A 327 -6.70 -5.99 -25.43
CA GLU A 327 -7.77 -6.89 -25.86
C GLU A 327 -9.13 -6.35 -25.37
N LEU A 328 -10.16 -6.33 -26.23
CA LEU A 328 -11.53 -6.01 -25.80
C LEU A 328 -12.28 -7.30 -25.46
N LEU A 329 -12.45 -7.56 -24.16
CA LEU A 329 -12.99 -8.83 -23.67
C LEU A 329 -14.43 -8.67 -23.14
N PRO A 330 -15.37 -9.58 -23.49
CA PRO A 330 -16.66 -9.67 -22.81
C PRO A 330 -16.48 -9.91 -21.31
N VAL A 331 -17.37 -9.37 -20.49
CA VAL A 331 -17.28 -9.48 -19.02
C VAL A 331 -17.15 -10.93 -18.54
N GLN A 332 -17.84 -11.88 -19.19
CA GLN A 332 -17.74 -13.29 -18.82
C GLN A 332 -16.33 -13.87 -19.06
N GLN A 333 -15.62 -13.41 -20.10
CA GLN A 333 -14.21 -13.78 -20.32
C GLN A 333 -13.31 -13.16 -19.26
N VAL A 334 -13.55 -11.91 -18.86
CA VAL A 334 -12.81 -11.25 -17.77
C VAL A 334 -12.92 -12.05 -16.47
N ILE A 335 -14.13 -12.50 -16.10
CA ILE A 335 -14.35 -13.35 -14.92
C ILE A 335 -13.60 -14.69 -15.03
N LEU A 336 -13.64 -15.33 -16.21
CA LEU A 336 -12.87 -16.57 -16.44
C LEU A 336 -11.36 -16.34 -16.30
N SER A 337 -10.83 -15.22 -16.79
CA SER A 337 -9.42 -14.85 -16.66
C SER A 337 -9.02 -14.55 -15.22
N LEU A 338 -9.91 -13.94 -14.41
CA LEU A 338 -9.70 -13.79 -12.97
C LEU A 338 -9.52 -15.15 -12.29
N HIS A 339 -10.41 -16.13 -12.56
CA HIS A 339 -10.28 -17.48 -11.99
C HIS A 339 -9.03 -18.25 -12.44
N LYS A 340 -8.43 -17.87 -13.57
CA LYS A 340 -7.17 -18.43 -14.08
C LYS A 340 -5.92 -17.76 -13.52
N ASP A 341 -6.06 -16.80 -12.59
CA ASP A 341 -4.95 -15.98 -12.07
C ASP A 341 -4.17 -15.24 -13.18
N GLU A 342 -4.86 -14.85 -14.25
CA GLU A 342 -4.24 -14.13 -15.38
C GLU A 342 -3.99 -12.65 -15.06
N PHE A 343 -4.62 -12.09 -14.03
CA PHE A 343 -4.48 -10.70 -13.62
C PHE A 343 -3.34 -10.48 -12.60
N LYS A 344 -2.69 -9.33 -12.70
CA LYS A 344 -1.88 -8.78 -11.61
C LYS A 344 -2.75 -8.60 -10.36
N PRO A 345 -2.28 -8.94 -9.14
CA PRO A 345 -3.14 -8.98 -7.95
C PRO A 345 -3.92 -7.69 -7.66
N SER A 346 -3.29 -6.51 -7.72
CA SER A 346 -3.98 -5.24 -7.48
C SER A 346 -5.03 -4.93 -8.57
N SER A 347 -4.73 -5.29 -9.81
CA SER A 347 -5.63 -5.11 -10.95
C SER A 347 -6.81 -6.08 -10.89
N ALA A 348 -6.61 -7.29 -10.36
CA ALA A 348 -7.68 -8.22 -10.06
C ALA A 348 -8.65 -7.61 -9.05
N MET A 349 -8.14 -7.01 -7.96
CA MET A 349 -8.96 -6.32 -6.96
C MET A 349 -9.81 -5.20 -7.56
N VAL A 350 -9.21 -4.32 -8.37
CA VAL A 350 -9.94 -3.22 -9.03
C VAL A 350 -10.96 -3.75 -10.03
N THR A 351 -10.64 -4.83 -10.75
CA THR A 351 -11.58 -5.46 -11.68
C THR A 351 -12.77 -6.06 -10.93
N ILE A 352 -12.54 -6.70 -9.77
CA ILE A 352 -13.61 -7.23 -8.92
C ILE A 352 -14.50 -6.08 -8.40
N ASP A 353 -13.91 -4.98 -7.91
CA ASP A 353 -14.66 -3.77 -7.52
C ASP A 353 -15.56 -3.27 -8.66
N PHE A 354 -15.02 -3.16 -9.88
CA PHE A 354 -15.79 -2.79 -11.07
C PHE A 354 -16.97 -3.74 -11.31
N LEU A 355 -16.72 -5.05 -11.30
CA LEU A 355 -17.77 -6.06 -11.53
C LEU A 355 -18.86 -6.02 -10.45
N VAL A 356 -18.51 -5.72 -9.20
CA VAL A 356 -19.46 -5.54 -8.10
C VAL A 356 -20.31 -4.29 -8.33
N ARG A 357 -19.69 -3.13 -8.60
CA ARG A 357 -20.40 -1.86 -8.80
C ARG A 357 -21.32 -1.88 -10.03
N HIS A 358 -20.98 -2.65 -11.06
CA HIS A 358 -21.76 -2.80 -12.28
C HIS A 358 -22.74 -3.99 -12.26
N GLY A 359 -22.83 -4.73 -11.14
CA GLY A 359 -23.85 -5.77 -10.93
C GLY A 359 -23.58 -7.11 -11.61
N PHE A 360 -22.34 -7.37 -12.06
CA PHE A 360 -21.94 -8.67 -12.60
C PHE A 360 -21.56 -9.66 -11.49
N VAL A 361 -21.03 -9.15 -10.37
CA VAL A 361 -20.81 -9.89 -9.13
C VAL A 361 -21.81 -9.38 -8.10
N THR A 362 -22.62 -10.29 -7.56
CA THR A 362 -23.77 -9.97 -6.70
C THR A 362 -23.88 -10.99 -5.55
N PRO A 363 -24.65 -10.69 -4.49
CA PRO A 363 -24.93 -11.66 -3.44
C PRO A 363 -25.58 -12.96 -3.94
N ASP A 364 -26.25 -12.91 -5.10
CA ASP A 364 -26.98 -14.06 -5.66
C ASP A 364 -26.07 -15.00 -6.47
N ASN A 365 -24.87 -14.57 -6.88
CA ASN A 365 -23.96 -15.36 -7.72
C ASN A 365 -22.53 -15.53 -7.14
N GLU A 366 -22.18 -14.84 -6.06
CA GLU A 366 -20.90 -14.94 -5.38
C GLU A 366 -21.09 -15.33 -3.90
N ALA A 367 -20.66 -16.54 -3.55
CA ALA A 367 -20.88 -17.13 -2.24
C ALA A 367 -20.25 -16.34 -1.08
N ASN A 368 -19.14 -15.65 -1.32
CA ASN A 368 -18.42 -14.88 -0.32
C ASN A 368 -18.53 -13.36 -0.56
N TYR A 369 -19.63 -12.90 -1.15
CA TYR A 369 -19.81 -11.49 -1.56
C TYR A 369 -19.52 -10.49 -0.43
N GLN A 370 -19.96 -10.78 0.80
CA GLN A 370 -19.74 -9.91 1.96
C GLN A 370 -18.30 -9.87 2.46
N GLU A 371 -17.49 -10.89 2.16
CA GLU A 371 -16.07 -10.90 2.54
C GLU A 371 -15.19 -10.25 1.46
N ILE A 372 -15.69 -10.21 0.22
CA ILE A 372 -15.04 -9.55 -0.92
C ILE A 372 -15.22 -8.02 -0.86
N CYS A 373 -16.42 -7.55 -0.47
CA CYS A 373 -16.77 -6.12 -0.35
C CYS A 373 -16.39 -5.56 1.02
#